data_AF-A0A3M1NND0-F1
#
_entry.id   AF-A0A3M1NND0-F1
#
_cell.length_a   1.000
_cell.length_b   1.000
_cell.length_c   1.000
_cell.angle_alpha   90.00
_cell.angle_beta   90.00
_cell.angle_gamma   90.00
#
_symmetry.space_group_name_H-M   'P 1'
#
loop_
_entity.id
_entity.type
_entity.pdbx_description
1 polymer ?
#
loop_
_entity_poly.entity_id
_entity_poly.type
_entity_poly.pdbx_seq_one_letter_code
_entity_poly.pdbx_strand_id
1 'polypeptide(L)'
;PLFAGRISFRPAYPNPTTGEPVTLSFTTLEFNAVTDRMTLRYRDPADPRRLPLLDEITNASQTGGHDFRFSPTQIGVKGLHRLFVFDGFGELVTYGDVMLE
;
A
#
# COMPACT_ATOMS: atom_id res chain seq x y z
N PRO A 1 1.05 -22.12 -0.86
CA PRO A 1 0.60 -21.12 -1.87
C PRO A 1 1.59 -19.95 -1.93
N LEU A 2 2.51 -19.98 -2.89
CA LEU A 2 3.53 -18.96 -3.07
C LEU A 2 2.95 -17.86 -3.98
N PHE A 3 2.57 -16.73 -3.40
CA PHE A 3 2.06 -15.57 -4.15
C PHE A 3 3.24 -14.91 -4.87
N ALA A 4 3.30 -15.07 -6.19
CA ALA A 4 4.32 -14.45 -7.04
C ALA A 4 3.95 -12.97 -7.27
N GLY A 5 4.26 -12.12 -6.30
CA GLY A 5 4.03 -10.68 -6.42
C GLY A 5 4.81 -10.12 -7.61
N ARG A 6 4.11 -9.49 -8.56
CA ARG A 6 4.72 -8.72 -9.66
C ARG A 6 5.50 -7.48 -9.17
N ILE A 7 5.44 -7.20 -7.86
CA ILE A 7 6.05 -6.06 -7.20
C ILE A 7 6.65 -6.52 -5.87
N SER A 8 7.90 -6.13 -5.62
CA SER A 8 8.59 -6.34 -4.35
C SER A 8 8.42 -5.12 -3.46
N PHE A 9 7.92 -5.31 -2.24
CA PHE A 9 7.78 -4.26 -1.23
C PHE A 9 9.00 -4.25 -0.33
N ARG A 10 9.64 -3.09 -0.20
CA ARG A 10 10.57 -2.81 0.91
C ARG A 10 9.88 -1.77 1.79
N PRO A 11 9.25 -2.16 2.91
CA PRO A 11 8.69 -1.18 3.83
C PRO A 11 9.79 -0.20 4.24
N ALA A 12 9.46 1.09 4.26
CA ALA A 12 10.38 2.13 4.70
C ALA A 12 10.80 1.83 6.14
N TYR A 13 12.06 1.44 6.31
CA TYR A 13 12.70 1.38 7.62
C TYR A 13 13.54 2.66 7.78
N PRO A 14 13.35 3.45 8.85
CA PRO A 14 12.40 3.25 9.95
C PRO A 14 10.95 3.61 9.57
N ASN A 15 10.00 2.89 10.17
CA ASN A 15 8.60 3.31 10.20
C ASN A 15 8.51 4.59 11.06
N PRO A 16 7.80 5.65 10.62
CA PRO A 16 7.62 6.85 11.42
C PRO A 16 6.89 6.52 12.73
N THR A 17 7.54 6.81 13.84
CA THR A 17 7.13 6.41 15.19
C THR A 17 6.14 7.39 15.84
N THR A 18 5.89 8.57 15.27
CA THR A 18 4.82 9.48 15.73
C THR A 18 4.49 10.56 14.69
N GLY A 19 3.24 10.58 14.19
CA GLY A 19 2.66 11.71 13.45
C GLY A 19 3.17 11.97 12.02
N GLU A 20 4.29 11.39 11.63
CA GLU A 20 4.81 11.48 10.27
C GLU A 20 4.09 10.50 9.33
N PRO A 21 3.87 10.88 8.06
CA PRO A 21 3.22 10.01 7.08
C PRO A 21 4.10 8.80 6.74
N VAL A 22 3.46 7.63 6.69
CA VAL A 22 4.07 6.37 6.28
C VAL A 22 4.23 6.36 4.76
N THR A 23 5.44 6.05 4.31
CA THR A 23 5.76 5.92 2.88
C THR A 23 5.99 4.46 2.51
N LEU A 24 5.28 3.97 1.50
CA LEU A 24 5.46 2.64 0.92
C LEU A 24 5.85 2.77 -0.54
N SER A 25 7.13 2.52 -0.81
CA SER A 25 7.70 2.61 -2.15
C SER A 25 7.58 1.29 -2.91
N PHE A 26 7.28 1.39 -4.20
CA PHE A 26 7.42 0.30 -5.14
C PHE A 26 8.06 0.77 -6.45
N THR A 27 8.53 -0.18 -7.25
CA THR A 27 9.16 0.11 -8.54
C THR A 27 8.45 -0.63 -9.65
N THR A 28 8.02 0.11 -10.67
CA THR A 28 7.49 -0.46 -11.91
C THR A 28 8.67 -0.69 -12.87
N LEU A 29 9.04 -1.96 -13.07
CA LEU A 29 10.22 -2.36 -13.86
C LEU A 29 9.99 -2.29 -15.38
N GLU A 30 8.75 -2.47 -15.85
CA GLU A 30 8.38 -2.44 -17.27
C GLU A 30 7.13 -1.58 -17.48
N PHE A 31 7.09 -0.87 -18.61
CA PHE A 31 5.93 -0.06 -19.01
C PHE A 31 4.71 -0.97 -19.20
N ASN A 32 3.57 -0.65 -18.58
CA ASN A 32 2.35 -1.48 -18.51
C ASN A 32 2.44 -2.81 -17.72
N ALA A 33 3.46 -3.01 -16.88
CA ALA A 33 3.46 -4.15 -15.95
C ALA A 33 2.33 -4.09 -14.90
N VAL A 34 1.85 -2.88 -14.64
CA VAL A 34 0.74 -2.54 -13.74
C VAL A 34 -0.22 -1.57 -14.46
N THR A 35 -1.49 -1.56 -14.06
CA THR A 35 -2.42 -0.53 -14.51
C THR A 35 -1.98 0.86 -14.08
N ASP A 36 -2.44 1.87 -14.82
CA ASP A 36 -2.15 3.28 -14.53
C ASP A 36 -2.57 3.70 -13.11
N ARG A 37 -3.69 3.16 -12.63
CA ARG A 37 -4.17 3.34 -11.27
C ARG A 37 -3.74 2.21 -10.35
N MET A 38 -3.27 2.56 -9.16
CA MET A 38 -3.10 1.65 -8.03
C MET A 38 -3.63 2.31 -6.75
N THR A 39 -4.25 1.53 -5.87
CA THR A 39 -4.82 2.03 -4.62
C THR A 39 -4.28 1.26 -3.42
N LEU A 40 -3.91 2.00 -2.38
CA LEU A 40 -3.54 1.44 -1.07
C LEU A 40 -4.76 1.47 -0.16
N ARG A 41 -5.09 0.32 0.44
CA ARG A 41 -6.21 0.17 1.38
C ARG A 41 -5.77 -0.56 2.63
N TYR A 42 -6.45 -0.36 3.75
CA TYR A 42 -6.19 -1.11 4.99
C TYR A 42 -7.39 -1.93 5.42
N ARG A 43 -7.16 -2.97 6.21
CA ARG A 43 -8.25 -3.67 6.90
C ARG A 43 -8.74 -2.84 8.08
N ASP A 44 -9.97 -2.36 8.02
CA ASP A 44 -10.59 -1.63 9.13
C ASP A 44 -10.63 -2.52 10.39
N PRO A 45 -10.00 -2.10 11.51
CA PRO A 45 -10.03 -2.85 12.77
C PRO A 45 -11.44 -3.00 13.36
N ALA A 46 -12.34 -2.05 13.09
CA ALA A 46 -13.72 -2.07 13.58
C ALA A 46 -14.64 -2.93 12.70
N ASP A 47 -14.35 -3.04 11.40
CA ASP A 47 -15.10 -3.88 10.47
C ASP A 47 -14.17 -4.56 9.44
N PRO A 48 -13.81 -5.84 9.65
CA PRO A 48 -12.89 -6.56 8.77
C PRO A 48 -13.34 -6.71 7.31
N ARG A 49 -14.61 -6.40 6.99
CA ARG A 49 -15.14 -6.42 5.62
C ARG A 49 -14.87 -5.11 4.87
N ARG A 50 -14.52 -4.04 5.58
CA ARG A 50 -14.23 -2.74 5.00
C ARG A 50 -12.74 -2.62 4.69
N LEU A 51 -12.47 -2.08 3.50
CA LEU A 51 -11.13 -1.76 3.02
C LEU A 51 -11.07 -0.27 2.64
N PRO A 52 -10.99 0.65 3.62
CA PRO A 52 -10.96 2.07 3.32
C PRO A 52 -9.68 2.45 2.54
N LEU A 53 -9.80 3.45 1.68
CA LEU A 53 -8.69 4.00 0.90
C LEU A 53 -7.73 4.78 1.81
N LEU A 54 -6.44 4.49 1.71
CA LEU A 54 -5.36 5.26 2.32
C LEU A 54 -4.78 6.26 1.34
N ASP A 55 -4.45 5.79 0.13
CA ASP A 55 -3.80 6.58 -0.91
C ASP A 55 -4.02 5.98 -2.31
N GLU A 56 -3.77 6.75 -3.35
CA GLU A 56 -3.93 6.38 -4.75
C GLU A 56 -2.82 6.96 -5.63
N ILE A 57 -2.28 6.11 -6.51
CA ILE A 57 -1.33 6.49 -7.56
C ILE A 57 -2.07 6.37 -8.89
N THR A 58 -1.99 7.41 -9.72
CA THR A 58 -2.70 7.51 -11.02
C THR A 58 -1.75 7.50 -12.22
N ASN A 59 -0.46 7.25 -12.00
CA ASN A 59 0.57 7.19 -13.03
C ASN A 59 1.47 5.96 -12.85
N ALA A 60 0.98 4.89 -12.21
CA ALA A 60 1.75 3.71 -11.86
C ALA A 60 2.27 2.93 -13.08
N SER A 61 1.64 3.14 -14.25
CA SER A 61 2.06 2.58 -15.54
C SER A 61 3.42 3.11 -16.03
N GLN A 62 3.83 4.28 -15.53
CA GLN A 62 5.13 4.88 -15.83
C GLN A 62 6.23 4.07 -15.13
N THR A 63 7.31 3.78 -15.86
CA THR A 63 8.49 3.14 -15.29
C THR A 63 9.15 4.05 -14.26
N GLY A 64 9.56 3.48 -13.12
CA GLY A 64 10.23 4.24 -12.06
C GLY A 64 9.74 3.87 -10.67
N GLY A 65 10.19 4.66 -9.69
CA GLY A 65 9.76 4.56 -8.31
C GLY A 65 8.45 5.32 -8.07
N HIS A 66 7.53 4.68 -7.37
CA HIS A 66 6.25 5.24 -6.95
C HIS A 66 6.10 5.06 -5.45
N ASP A 67 5.51 6.05 -4.79
CA ASP A 67 5.35 6.06 -3.34
C ASP A 67 3.87 6.22 -2.97
N PHE A 68 3.34 5.26 -2.23
CA PHE A 68 2.13 5.51 -1.46
C PHE A 68 2.49 6.25 -0.18
N ARG A 69 1.70 7.26 0.18
CA ARG A 69 1.88 8.05 1.39
C ARG A 69 0.56 8.22 2.13
N PHE A 70 0.52 7.80 3.39
CA PHE A 70 -0.68 7.93 4.22
C PHE A 70 -0.33 8.36 5.65
N SER A 71 -1.27 9.01 6.33
CA SER A 71 -1.13 9.33 7.75
C SER A 71 -1.57 8.13 8.62
N PRO A 72 -0.78 7.70 9.62
CA PRO A 72 -1.21 6.71 10.60
C PRO A 72 -2.57 7.05 11.27
N THR A 73 -2.90 8.34 11.37
CA THR A 73 -4.18 8.80 11.94
C THR A 73 -5.40 8.40 11.12
N GLN A 74 -5.24 8.04 9.84
CA GLN A 74 -6.34 7.49 9.01
C GLN A 74 -6.77 6.09 9.47
N ILE A 75 -5.87 5.34 10.10
CA ILE A 75 -6.15 4.03 10.71
C ILE A 75 -6.60 4.24 12.17
N GLY A 76 -6.00 5.21 12.86
CA GLY A 76 -6.48 5.70 14.16
C GLY A 76 -6.31 4.73 15.34
N VAL A 77 -5.71 3.56 15.11
CA VAL A 77 -5.45 2.52 16.12
C VAL A 77 -3.99 2.08 15.98
N LYS A 78 -3.35 1.78 17.11
CA LYS A 78 -1.99 1.26 17.16
C LYS A 78 -1.99 -0.27 16.99
N GLY A 79 -0.88 -0.81 16.53
CA GLY A 79 -0.66 -2.24 16.38
C GLY A 79 -0.37 -2.66 14.94
N LEU A 80 -0.55 -3.95 14.67
CA LEU A 80 -0.28 -4.53 13.37
C LEU A 80 -1.51 -4.38 12.45
N HIS A 81 -1.33 -3.73 11.31
CA HIS A 81 -2.38 -3.49 10.33
C HIS A 81 -2.02 -4.08 8.98
N ARG A 82 -2.95 -4.82 8.39
CA ARG A 82 -2.79 -5.34 7.03
C ARG A 82 -3.21 -4.30 6.00
N LEU A 83 -2.30 -4.04 5.07
CA LEU A 83 -2.47 -3.19 3.92
C LEU A 83 -2.59 -4.03 2.65
N PHE A 84 -3.39 -3.55 1.71
CA PHE A 84 -3.68 -4.19 0.44
C PHE A 84 -3.46 -3.18 -0.68
N VAL A 85 -2.84 -3.64 -1.75
CA VAL A 85 -2.65 -2.85 -2.96
C VAL A 85 -3.50 -3.45 -4.06
N PHE A 86 -4.41 -2.65 -4.60
CA PHE A 86 -5.26 -3.02 -5.71
C PHE A 86 -4.88 -2.26 -6.97
N ASP A 87 -5.09 -2.88 -8.11
CA ASP A 87 -4.91 -2.28 -9.42
C ASP A 87 -6.16 -1.44 -9.82
N GLY A 88 -6.16 -0.88 -11.03
CA GLY A 88 -7.24 -0.04 -11.55
C GLY A 88 -8.54 -0.81 -11.85
N PHE A 89 -8.46 -2.14 -11.98
CA PHE A 89 -9.60 -3.03 -12.17
C PHE A 89 -10.15 -3.58 -10.84
N GLY A 90 -9.47 -3.29 -9.72
CA GLY A 90 -9.82 -3.79 -8.40
C GLY A 90 -9.24 -5.18 -8.11
N GLU A 91 -8.29 -5.66 -8.92
CA GLU A 91 -7.56 -6.89 -8.65
C GLU A 91 -6.52 -6.68 -7.55
N LEU A 92 -6.39 -7.64 -6.64
CA LEU A 92 -5.39 -7.59 -5.58
C LEU A 92 -4.00 -7.85 -6.19
N VAL A 93 -3.16 -6.82 -6.20
CA VAL A 93 -1.78 -6.91 -6.70
C VAL A 93 -0.88 -7.53 -5.64
N THR A 94 -1.00 -7.08 -4.39
CA THR A 94 -0.18 -7.54 -3.27
C THR A 94 -0.71 -7.01 -1.93
N TYR A 95 -0.17 -7.50 -0.82
CA TYR A 95 -0.51 -7.10 0.54
C TYR A 95 0.71 -7.17 1.45
N GLY A 96 0.66 -6.45 2.55
CA GLY A 96 1.71 -6.43 3.56
C GLY A 96 1.15 -5.99 4.91
N ASP A 97 1.94 -6.16 5.97
CA ASP A 97 1.55 -5.74 7.31
C ASP A 97 2.46 -4.57 7.76
N VAL A 98 1.88 -3.56 8.38
CA VAL A 98 2.58 -2.41 8.96
C VAL A 98 2.32 -2.36 10.46
N MET A 99 3.37 -2.14 11.26
CA MET A 99 3.24 -1.86 12.69
C MET A 99 3.12 -0.36 12.88
N LEU A 100 2.05 0.10 13.53
CA LEU A 100 1.84 1.50 13.93
C LEU A 100 2.04 1.62 15.44
N GLU A 101 2.96 2.48 15.87
CA GLU A 101 3.33 2.68 17.29
C GLU A 101 2.71 3.93 17.94
#